data_AF-A0A7S0RTD5-F1
#
_entry.id   AF-A0A7S0RTD5-F1
#
_cell.length_a   1.000
_cell.length_b   1.000
_cell.length_c   1.000
_cell.angle_alpha   90.00
_cell.angle_beta   90.00
_cell.angle_gamma   90.00
#
_symmetry.space_group_name_H-M   'P 1'
#
loop_
_entity.id
_entity.type
_entity.pdbx_description
1 polymer ?
#
loop_
_entity_poly.entity_id
_entity_poly.type
_entity_poly.pdbx_seq_one_letter_code
_entity_poly.pdbx_strand_id
1 'polypeptide(L)'
;TTVAQATVLVPVGPDAGAARPLTVVNTHLFFHPYAPHIRAMHTAAILEEVSSLLEQLQSGSVPSGPNISTGNASSSSVSGVPASPALSAQQAAELVSQLGGKKPTVLFCGDLNSDLNDGIPGVVELLQTGQLPSTHWDWAMGANFRWGMSEEEGTGDQQAGAPQPPNSAIAAAVAAAKA
;
A
#
# COMPACT_ATOMS: atom_id res chain seq x y z
N THR A 1 4.63 -10.21 11.71
CA THR A 1 5.22 -8.94 11.25
C THR A 1 5.01 -8.81 9.77
N THR A 2 4.54 -7.65 9.30
CA THR A 2 4.40 -7.34 7.87
C THR A 2 5.58 -6.48 7.42
N VAL A 3 6.12 -6.78 6.24
CA VAL A 3 7.20 -6.03 5.60
C VAL A 3 6.81 -5.78 4.14
N ALA A 4 7.15 -4.61 3.61
CA ALA A 4 7.11 -4.34 2.19
C ALA A 4 8.53 -4.08 1.69
N GLN A 5 8.88 -4.74 0.59
CA GLN A 5 10.11 -4.51 -0.12
C GLN A 5 9.80 -3.70 -1.37
N ALA A 6 10.45 -2.55 -1.53
CA ALA A 6 10.42 -1.77 -2.77
C ALA A 6 11.79 -1.82 -3.44
N THR A 7 11.84 -2.02 -4.76
CA THR A 7 13.08 -2.05 -5.54
C THR A 7 12.87 -1.39 -6.88
N VAL A 8 13.77 -0.47 -7.26
CA VAL A 8 13.73 0.22 -8.56
C VAL A 8 14.65 -0.50 -9.53
N LEU A 9 14.10 -0.88 -10.68
CA LEU A 9 14.78 -1.56 -11.78
C LEU A 9 14.92 -0.58 -12.95
N VAL A 10 16.16 -0.44 -13.42
CA VAL A 10 16.48 0.39 -14.59
C VAL A 10 16.63 -0.53 -15.82
N PRO A 11 16.04 -0.17 -16.97
CA PRO A 11 16.21 -0.94 -18.19
C PRO A 11 17.67 -0.98 -18.63
N VAL A 12 18.12 -2.15 -19.08
CA VAL A 12 19.47 -2.35 -19.64
C VAL A 12 19.36 -2.83 -21.09
N GLY A 13 20.35 -2.48 -21.92
CA GLY A 13 20.45 -2.93 -23.31
C GLY A 13 20.18 -1.84 -24.35
N PRO A 14 20.17 -2.21 -25.65
CA PRO A 14 20.13 -1.25 -26.76
C PRO A 14 18.86 -0.38 -26.78
N ASP A 15 17.75 -0.88 -26.23
CA ASP A 15 16.47 -0.17 -26.16
C ASP A 15 16.21 0.53 -24.82
N ALA A 16 17.20 0.60 -23.92
CA ALA A 16 17.05 1.21 -22.59
C ALA A 16 16.61 2.68 -22.65
N GLY A 17 17.05 3.40 -23.69
CA GLY A 17 16.63 4.77 -23.98
C GLY A 17 15.13 4.94 -24.26
N ALA A 18 14.43 3.87 -24.67
CA ALA A 18 12.99 3.87 -24.92
C ALA A 18 12.17 3.27 -23.75
N ALA A 19 12.73 2.30 -23.02
CA ALA A 19 12.05 1.63 -21.93
C ALA A 19 11.85 2.54 -20.70
N ARG A 20 10.81 2.26 -19.90
CA ARG A 20 10.55 2.95 -18.63
C ARG A 20 11.10 2.13 -17.46
N PRO A 21 11.68 2.77 -16.44
CA PRO A 21 12.02 2.10 -15.19
C PRO A 21 10.80 1.49 -14.49
N LEU A 22 11.04 0.48 -13.65
CA LEU A 22 10.01 -0.25 -12.93
C LEU A 22 10.31 -0.25 -11.42
N THR A 23 9.38 0.19 -10.60
CA THR A 23 9.41 0.01 -9.14
C THR A 23 8.60 -1.21 -8.79
N VAL A 24 9.27 -2.28 -8.33
CA VAL A 24 8.63 -3.50 -7.86
C VAL A 24 8.42 -3.41 -6.36
N VAL A 25 7.18 -3.55 -5.93
CA VAL A 25 6.77 -3.62 -4.53
C VAL A 25 6.31 -5.03 -4.26
N ASN A 26 6.94 -5.72 -3.32
CA ASN A 26 6.55 -7.05 -2.88
C ASN A 26 6.22 -7.05 -1.39
N THR A 27 5.08 -7.61 -1.01
CA THR A 27 4.67 -7.69 0.41
C THR A 27 3.95 -9.00 0.73
N HIS A 28 3.85 -9.30 2.02
CA HIS A 28 2.99 -10.34 2.55
C HIS A 28 2.21 -9.72 3.71
N LEU A 29 0.93 -9.40 3.45
CA LEU A 29 0.09 -8.67 4.39
C LEU A 29 -0.34 -9.54 5.58
N PHE A 30 -0.90 -8.91 6.60
CA PHE A 30 -1.30 -9.59 7.82
C PHE A 30 -2.39 -10.65 7.56
N PHE A 31 -2.16 -11.87 8.07
CA PHE A 31 -2.90 -13.07 7.67
C PHE A 31 -4.26 -13.25 8.35
N HIS A 32 -4.53 -12.57 9.46
CA HIS A 32 -5.71 -12.91 10.28
C HIS A 32 -7.01 -12.60 9.52
N PRO A 33 -7.95 -13.56 9.39
CA PRO A 33 -9.14 -13.39 8.54
C PRO A 33 -9.97 -12.17 8.94
N TYR A 34 -10.22 -12.01 10.25
CA TYR A 34 -10.96 -10.88 10.84
C TYR A 34 -10.22 -9.53 10.93
N ALA A 35 -9.08 -9.37 10.24
CA ALA A 35 -8.29 -8.15 10.27
C ALA A 35 -8.15 -7.42 8.91
N PRO A 36 -9.23 -7.23 8.12
CA PRO A 36 -9.13 -6.58 6.81
C PRO A 36 -8.71 -5.10 6.95
N HIS A 37 -9.20 -4.39 7.97
CA HIS A 37 -8.73 -3.05 8.34
C HIS A 37 -7.21 -2.94 8.50
N ILE A 38 -6.55 -3.94 9.11
CA ILE A 38 -5.08 -3.95 9.27
C ILE A 38 -4.42 -4.02 7.91
N ARG A 39 -4.91 -4.89 7.02
CA ARG A 39 -4.38 -5.02 5.66
C ARG A 39 -4.59 -3.76 4.83
N ALA A 40 -5.75 -3.11 4.96
CA ALA A 40 -6.03 -1.82 4.32
C ALA A 40 -5.05 -0.73 4.81
N MET A 41 -4.83 -0.61 6.12
CA MET A 41 -3.85 0.34 6.69
C MET A 41 -2.42 0.04 6.23
N HIS A 42 -2.00 -1.24 6.23
CA HIS A 42 -0.68 -1.62 5.72
C HIS A 42 -0.51 -1.22 4.26
N THR A 43 -1.52 -1.48 3.43
CA THR A 43 -1.47 -1.14 2.00
C THR A 43 -1.37 0.37 1.79
N ALA A 44 -2.15 1.16 2.53
CA ALA A 44 -2.08 2.62 2.49
C ALA A 44 -0.67 3.12 2.86
N ALA A 45 -0.09 2.64 3.97
CA ALA A 45 1.25 3.03 4.38
C ALA A 45 2.32 2.67 3.34
N ILE A 46 2.20 1.51 2.69
CA ILE A 46 3.12 1.09 1.61
C ILE A 46 2.97 2.03 0.40
N LEU A 47 1.75 2.38 0.02
CA LEU A 47 1.51 3.28 -1.12
C LEU A 47 2.04 4.70 -0.85
N GLU A 48 1.89 5.21 0.37
CA GLU A 48 2.45 6.51 0.77
C GLU A 48 3.98 6.50 0.70
N GLU A 49 4.63 5.47 1.25
CA GLU A 49 6.08 5.32 1.21
C GLU A 49 6.59 5.22 -0.23
N VAL A 50 5.92 4.42 -1.07
CA VAL A 50 6.29 4.27 -2.49
C VAL A 50 6.06 5.58 -3.25
N SER A 51 4.98 6.32 -2.96
CA SER A 51 4.76 7.64 -3.56
C SER A 51 5.89 8.60 -3.19
N SER A 52 6.27 8.64 -1.90
CA SER A 52 7.37 9.49 -1.43
C SER A 52 8.70 9.11 -2.11
N LEU A 53 9.00 7.83 -2.23
CA LEU A 53 10.19 7.35 -2.96
C LEU A 53 10.17 7.82 -4.43
N LEU A 54 9.04 7.68 -5.11
CA LEU A 54 8.91 8.09 -6.51
C LEU A 54 9.03 9.60 -6.70
N GLU A 55 8.53 10.39 -5.75
CA GLU A 55 8.68 11.85 -5.74
C GLU A 55 10.15 12.26 -5.54
N GLN A 56 10.84 11.64 -4.58
CA GLN A 56 12.28 11.87 -4.35
C GLN A 56 13.13 11.56 -5.59
N LEU A 57 12.79 10.48 -6.30
CA LEU A 57 13.48 10.11 -7.54
C LEU A 57 13.18 11.07 -8.70
N GLN A 58 12.03 11.74 -8.70
CA GLN A 58 11.68 12.73 -9.73
C GLN A 58 12.28 14.11 -9.44
N SER A 59 12.32 14.53 -8.18
CA SER A 59 12.87 15.81 -7.76
C SER A 59 14.40 15.82 -7.71
N GLY A 60 15.04 14.63 -7.71
CA GLY A 60 16.47 14.51 -7.42
C GLY A 60 16.82 14.94 -6.00
N SER A 61 15.83 15.11 -5.11
CA SER A 61 16.07 15.45 -3.72
C SER A 61 16.51 14.19 -2.98
N VAL A 62 17.79 14.14 -2.62
CA VAL A 62 18.31 13.17 -1.64
C VAL A 62 17.47 13.29 -0.36
N PRO A 63 17.12 12.17 0.31
CA PRO A 63 16.39 12.22 1.57
C PRO A 63 17.19 13.04 2.57
N SER A 64 16.68 14.24 2.85
CA SER A 64 16.96 14.89 4.11
C SER A 64 16.26 14.04 5.15
N GLY A 65 16.99 13.48 6.12
CA GLY A 65 16.35 12.94 7.33
C GLY A 65 15.38 13.96 7.93
N PRO A 66 14.52 13.59 8.89
CA PRO A 66 13.45 14.46 9.38
C PRO A 66 14.03 15.80 9.84
N ASN A 67 13.86 16.82 8.99
CA ASN A 67 14.26 18.17 9.28
C ASN A 67 13.11 18.74 10.12
N ILE A 68 13.13 18.44 11.42
CA ILE A 68 12.29 19.11 12.41
C ILE A 68 12.76 20.57 12.44
N SER A 69 12.25 21.37 11.51
CA SER A 69 12.24 22.82 11.66
C SER A 69 11.32 23.12 12.83
N THR A 70 11.92 23.41 13.98
CA THR A 70 11.26 23.84 15.20
C THR A 70 10.48 25.13 14.93
N GLY A 71 9.21 24.97 14.58
CA GLY A 71 8.19 26.02 14.57
C GLY A 71 7.09 25.64 15.57
N ASN A 72 6.97 26.42 16.64
CA ASN A 72 5.98 26.30 17.70
C ASN A 72 4.56 25.91 17.21
N ALA A 73 4.04 24.76 17.65
CA ALA A 73 2.66 24.59 18.14
C ALA A 73 2.45 23.15 18.63
N SER A 74 1.95 23.05 19.86
CA SER A 74 1.69 21.82 20.60
C SER A 74 0.72 20.88 19.88
N SER A 75 1.16 19.67 19.55
CA SER A 75 0.35 18.43 19.62
C SER A 75 1.28 17.22 19.54
N SER A 76 1.06 16.28 20.44
CA SER A 76 1.87 15.10 20.72
C SER A 76 2.03 14.18 19.51
N SER A 77 3.22 14.15 18.92
CA SER A 77 3.62 13.18 17.90
C SER A 77 4.13 11.90 18.56
N VAL A 78 3.58 10.77 18.15
CA VAL A 78 4.01 9.44 18.59
C VAL A 78 5.30 9.11 17.85
N SER A 79 6.45 9.36 18.49
CA SER A 79 7.76 8.88 18.04
C SER A 79 7.78 7.35 18.05
N GLY A 80 7.96 6.69 16.91
CA GLY A 80 8.12 5.24 16.96
C GLY A 80 8.20 4.44 15.67
N VAL A 81 8.22 5.02 14.46
CA VAL A 81 8.47 4.20 13.26
C VAL A 81 9.95 4.32 12.89
N PRO A 82 10.77 3.25 13.01
CA PRO A 82 12.12 3.27 12.49
C PRO A 82 12.04 3.38 10.97
N ALA A 83 12.59 4.48 10.43
CA ALA A 83 12.73 4.65 9.00
C ALA A 83 13.56 3.49 8.44
N SER A 84 13.06 2.86 7.37
CA SER A 84 13.85 1.97 6.52
C SER A 84 15.17 2.65 6.16
N PRO A 85 16.28 1.91 5.97
CA PRO A 85 17.53 2.53 5.58
C PRO A 85 17.31 3.23 4.24
N ALA A 86 17.15 4.55 4.29
CA ALA A 86 17.04 5.38 3.12
C ALA A 86 18.26 5.12 2.23
N LEU A 87 18.06 5.07 0.92
CA LEU A 87 19.16 5.01 -0.04
C LEU A 87 20.20 6.08 0.34
N SER A 88 21.49 5.71 0.33
CA SER A 88 22.52 6.71 0.56
C SER A 88 22.41 7.80 -0.50
N ALA A 89 22.83 9.03 -0.19
CA ALA A 89 22.82 10.13 -1.15
C ALA A 89 23.49 9.79 -2.49
N GLN A 90 24.56 9.00 -2.43
CA GLN A 90 25.29 8.53 -3.61
C GLN A 90 24.48 7.50 -4.42
N GLN A 91 23.84 6.53 -3.75
CA GLN A 91 22.98 5.55 -4.40
C GLN A 91 21.76 6.21 -5.04
N ALA A 92 21.16 7.20 -4.36
CA ALA A 92 20.04 7.96 -4.89
C ALA A 92 20.44 8.78 -6.12
N ALA A 93 21.56 9.49 -6.08
CA ALA A 93 22.05 10.29 -7.21
C ALA A 93 22.37 9.43 -8.44
N GLU A 94 23.02 8.28 -8.23
CA GLU A 94 23.31 7.33 -9.30
C GLU A 94 22.03 6.78 -9.92
N LEU A 95 21.07 6.37 -9.09
CA LEU A 95 19.78 5.87 -9.56
C LEU A 95 19.03 6.96 -10.35
N VAL A 96 18.92 8.19 -9.83
CA VAL A 96 18.27 9.31 -10.52
C VAL A 96 18.90 9.58 -11.88
N SER A 97 20.23 9.54 -11.97
CA SER A 97 20.97 9.65 -13.24
C SER A 97 20.56 8.54 -14.21
N GLN A 98 20.54 7.30 -13.74
CA GLN A 98 20.16 6.12 -14.53
C GLN A 98 18.69 6.13 -14.99
N LEU A 99 17.78 6.76 -14.24
CA LEU A 99 16.38 6.91 -14.63
C LEU A 99 16.20 7.85 -15.84
N GLY A 100 17.17 8.71 -16.14
CA GLY A 100 17.11 9.63 -17.27
C GLY A 100 15.89 10.56 -17.22
N GLY A 101 15.44 10.96 -16.02
CA GLY A 101 14.25 11.78 -15.80
C GLY A 101 12.91 11.07 -16.01
N LYS A 102 12.89 9.76 -16.28
CA LYS A 102 11.65 9.00 -16.48
C LYS A 102 11.05 8.57 -15.14
N LYS A 103 9.75 8.85 -14.95
CA LYS A 103 8.99 8.32 -13.81
C LYS A 103 8.85 6.79 -13.91
N PRO A 104 9.31 6.02 -12.89
CA PRO A 104 9.12 4.57 -12.84
C PRO A 104 7.63 4.19 -12.85
N THR A 105 7.30 3.07 -13.49
CA THR A 105 5.98 2.43 -13.36
C THR A 105 5.99 1.54 -12.11
N VAL A 106 4.87 1.41 -11.40
CA VAL A 106 4.81 0.55 -10.20
C VAL A 106 4.23 -0.81 -10.57
N LEU A 107 4.90 -1.88 -10.14
CA LEU A 107 4.35 -3.24 -10.06
C LEU A 107 4.18 -3.59 -8.59
N PHE A 108 2.94 -3.70 -8.13
CA PHE A 108 2.62 -4.11 -6.76
C PHE A 108 2.23 -5.59 -6.76
N CYS A 109 3.00 -6.42 -6.05
CA CYS A 109 2.80 -7.86 -5.98
C CYS A 109 2.94 -8.38 -4.55
N GLY A 110 2.51 -9.62 -4.35
CA GLY A 110 2.63 -10.29 -3.06
C GLY A 110 1.36 -11.03 -2.64
N ASP A 111 1.42 -11.60 -1.44
CA ASP A 111 0.26 -12.22 -0.80
C ASP A 111 -0.47 -11.16 0.04
N LEU A 112 -1.65 -10.76 -0.45
CA LEU A 112 -2.46 -9.74 0.20
C LEU A 112 -3.32 -10.31 1.34
N ASN A 113 -3.38 -11.63 1.55
CA ASN A 113 -4.25 -12.28 2.54
C ASN A 113 -5.68 -11.73 2.54
N SER A 114 -6.22 -11.40 1.37
CA SER A 114 -7.54 -10.79 1.19
C SER A 114 -8.30 -11.58 0.14
N ASP A 115 -9.39 -12.23 0.54
CA ASP A 115 -10.25 -13.01 -0.33
C ASP A 115 -11.39 -12.16 -0.89
N LEU A 116 -12.08 -12.66 -1.92
CA LEU A 116 -13.19 -11.95 -2.58
C LEU A 116 -14.56 -12.48 -2.14
N ASN A 117 -14.62 -13.29 -1.09
CA ASN A 117 -15.81 -14.06 -0.73
C ASN A 117 -16.93 -13.19 -0.14
N ASP A 118 -16.57 -12.11 0.56
CA ASP A 118 -17.50 -11.23 1.27
C ASP A 118 -17.67 -9.85 0.60
N GLY A 119 -17.16 -9.69 -0.63
CA GLY A 119 -17.15 -8.43 -1.38
C GLY A 119 -15.76 -8.07 -1.90
N ILE A 120 -15.59 -6.83 -2.36
CA ILE A 120 -14.26 -6.29 -2.71
C ILE A 120 -13.58 -5.87 -1.39
N PRO A 121 -12.42 -6.44 -1.03
CA PRO A 121 -11.67 -6.01 0.15
C PRO A 121 -11.14 -4.59 -0.01
N GLY A 122 -11.00 -3.87 1.10
CA GLY A 122 -10.51 -2.50 1.05
C GLY A 122 -9.10 -2.38 0.47
N VAL A 123 -8.26 -3.41 0.62
CA VAL A 123 -6.95 -3.49 -0.06
C VAL A 123 -7.10 -3.47 -1.58
N VAL A 124 -8.04 -4.22 -2.13
CA VAL A 124 -8.25 -4.32 -3.57
C VAL A 124 -8.85 -3.03 -4.11
N GLU A 125 -9.86 -2.48 -3.43
CA GLU A 125 -10.45 -1.18 -3.80
C GLU A 125 -9.41 -0.05 -3.76
N LEU A 126 -8.57 -0.03 -2.72
CA LEU A 126 -7.50 0.95 -2.57
C LEU A 126 -6.46 0.84 -3.70
N LEU A 127 -6.04 -0.37 -4.06
CA LEU A 127 -5.09 -0.58 -5.16
C LEU A 127 -5.69 -0.23 -6.53
N GLN A 128 -7.00 -0.42 -6.72
CA GLN A 128 -7.68 -0.14 -7.98
C GLN A 128 -7.99 1.35 -8.16
N THR A 129 -8.44 2.02 -7.10
CA THR A 129 -9.00 3.38 -7.17
C THR A 129 -8.07 4.44 -6.60
N GLY A 130 -7.06 4.03 -5.82
CA GLY A 130 -6.21 4.93 -5.04
C GLY A 130 -6.89 5.52 -3.81
N GLN A 131 -8.11 5.10 -3.48
CA GLN A 131 -8.87 5.61 -2.33
C GLN A 131 -9.62 4.48 -1.62
N LEU A 132 -9.92 4.69 -0.34
CA LEU A 132 -10.76 3.80 0.43
C LEU A 132 -11.70 4.63 1.30
N PRO A 133 -13.04 4.55 1.11
CA PRO A 133 -13.98 5.35 1.89
C PRO A 133 -13.91 5.02 3.39
N SER A 134 -14.12 6.02 4.24
CA SER A 134 -14.22 5.82 5.70
C SER A 134 -15.41 4.98 6.13
N THR A 135 -16.38 4.76 5.24
CA THR A 135 -17.56 3.92 5.43
C THR A 135 -17.37 2.48 4.93
N HIS A 136 -16.18 2.11 4.46
CA HIS A 136 -15.90 0.76 3.96
C HIS A 136 -16.04 -0.28 5.09
N TRP A 137 -16.55 -1.47 4.74
CA TRP A 137 -16.90 -2.52 5.72
C TRP A 137 -15.68 -3.09 6.46
N ASP A 138 -14.49 -3.07 5.83
CA ASP A 138 -13.21 -3.39 6.47
C ASP A 138 -13.05 -2.70 7.84
N TRP A 139 -13.46 -1.44 7.96
CA TRP A 139 -13.34 -0.64 9.19
C TRP A 139 -14.25 -1.13 10.31
N ALA A 140 -15.46 -1.59 9.97
CA ALA A 140 -16.40 -2.14 10.94
C ALA A 140 -15.86 -3.41 11.59
N MET A 141 -15.19 -4.28 10.82
CA MET A 141 -14.47 -5.45 11.34
C MET A 141 -13.37 -5.05 12.33
N GLY A 142 -12.71 -3.90 12.10
CA GLY A 142 -11.67 -3.38 12.98
C GLY A 142 -12.13 -2.96 14.36
N ALA A 143 -13.32 -2.36 14.47
CA ALA A 143 -13.87 -1.97 15.77
C ALA A 143 -14.07 -3.19 16.72
N ASN A 144 -14.42 -4.34 16.14
CA ASN A 144 -14.71 -5.57 16.87
C ASN A 144 -13.51 -6.52 16.96
N PHE A 145 -12.40 -6.22 16.30
CA PHE A 145 -11.25 -7.12 16.23
C PHE A 145 -10.65 -7.41 17.61
N ARG A 146 -10.46 -8.69 17.92
CA ARG A 146 -9.74 -9.18 19.10
C ARG A 146 -8.78 -10.28 18.68
N TRP A 147 -7.59 -10.26 19.27
CA TRP A 147 -6.64 -11.36 19.08
C TRP A 147 -7.22 -12.64 19.67
N GLY A 148 -7.31 -13.70 18.86
CA GLY A 148 -7.87 -14.99 19.27
C GLY A 148 -9.31 -15.26 18.83
N MET A 149 -9.96 -14.33 18.10
CA MET A 149 -11.23 -14.63 17.43
C MET A 149 -11.05 -15.82 16.48
N SER A 150 -11.81 -16.89 16.74
CA SER A 150 -11.89 -18.06 15.87
C SER A 150 -12.99 -17.89 14.84
N GLU A 151 -12.97 -18.74 13.81
CA GLU A 151 -14.01 -18.76 12.77
C GLU A 151 -15.42 -19.00 13.35
N GLU A 152 -15.51 -19.68 14.49
CA GLU A 152 -16.76 -20.04 15.18
C GLU A 152 -17.38 -18.86 15.97
N GLU A 153 -16.56 -17.94 16.49
CA GLU A 153 -17.02 -16.76 17.23
C GLU A 153 -17.40 -15.60 16.30
N GLY A 154 -16.84 -15.55 15.08
CA GLY A 154 -17.09 -14.49 14.11
C GLY A 154 -18.50 -14.52 13.49
N THR A 155 -19.19 -15.67 13.55
CA THR A 155 -20.50 -15.88 12.91
C THR A 155 -21.71 -15.60 13.82
N GLY A 156 -21.50 -15.37 15.11
CA GLY A 156 -22.59 -15.37 16.11
C GLY A 156 -23.58 -14.20 16.05
N ASP A 157 -23.15 -13.01 15.61
CA ASP A 157 -23.96 -11.78 15.73
C ASP A 157 -24.01 -10.90 14.47
N GLN A 158 -23.47 -11.34 13.33
CA GLN A 158 -23.28 -10.48 12.14
C GLN A 158 -24.43 -10.47 11.11
N GLN A 159 -25.64 -10.97 11.44
CA GLN A 159 -26.78 -10.94 10.50
C GLN A 159 -27.71 -9.72 10.65
N ALA A 160 -27.27 -8.65 11.32
CA ALA A 160 -28.04 -7.41 11.42
C ALA A 160 -27.20 -6.18 11.07
N GLY A 161 -27.01 -5.92 9.77
CA GLY A 161 -26.82 -4.53 9.31
C GLY A 161 -25.69 -4.20 8.35
N ALA A 162 -24.89 -5.15 7.84
CA ALA A 162 -23.97 -4.83 6.74
C ALA A 162 -24.75 -4.78 5.41
N PRO A 163 -24.79 -3.63 4.69
CA PRO A 163 -25.35 -3.61 3.35
C PRO A 163 -24.45 -4.44 2.42
N GLN A 164 -24.92 -5.59 1.96
CA GLN A 164 -24.26 -6.32 0.90
C GLN A 164 -24.21 -5.45 -0.36
N PRO A 165 -23.07 -5.35 -1.05
CA PRO A 165 -23.02 -4.62 -2.31
C PRO A 165 -23.92 -5.32 -3.35
N PRO A 166 -24.61 -4.56 -4.21
CA PRO A 166 -25.43 -5.15 -5.26
C PRO A 166 -24.55 -5.96 -6.21
N ASN A 167 -24.99 -7.18 -6.53
CA ASN A 167 -24.35 -8.18 -7.39
C ASN A 167 -23.82 -7.64 -8.75
N SER A 168 -24.19 -6.44 -9.17
CA SER A 168 -23.68 -5.76 -10.36
C SER A 168 -22.23 -5.26 -10.24
N ALA A 169 -21.72 -5.00 -9.03
CA ALA A 169 -20.34 -4.50 -8.84
C ALA A 169 -19.28 -5.60 -9.06
N ILE A 170 -19.62 -6.85 -8.73
CA ILE A 170 -18.74 -8.02 -8.88
C ILE A 170 -18.47 -8.32 -10.37
N ALA A 171 -19.49 -8.19 -11.22
CA ALA A 171 -19.35 -8.41 -12.66
C ALA A 171 -18.45 -7.37 -13.35
N ALA A 172 -18.48 -6.11 -12.89
CA ALA A 172 -17.66 -5.03 -13.44
C ALA A 172 -16.18 -5.17 -13.04
N ALA A 173 -15.90 -5.58 -11.79
CA ALA A 173 -14.53 -5.79 -11.31
C ALA A 173 -13.84 -6.97 -12.03
N VAL A 174 -14.56 -8.05 -12.32
CA VAL A 174 -14.02 -9.20 -13.08
C VAL A 174 -13.77 -8.87 -14.55
N ALA A 175 -14.57 -7.97 -15.14
CA ALA A 175 -14.38 -7.50 -16.51
C ALA A 175 -13.14 -6.59 -16.66
N ALA A 176 -12.88 -5.72 -15.67
CA ALA A 176 -11.72 -4.83 -15.67
C ALA A 176 -10.38 -5.58 -15.49
N ALA A 177 -10.37 -6.74 -14.84
CA ALA A 177 -9.17 -7.58 -14.67
C ALA A 177 -8.82 -8.43 -15.92
N LYS A 178 -9.66 -8.38 -16.98
CA LYS A 178 -9.46 -9.11 -18.24
C LYS A 178 -9.14 -8.20 -19.44
N ALA A 179 -9.06 -6.89 -19.24
CA ALA A 179 -8.73 -5.90 -20.27
C ALA A 179 -7.28 -5.42 -20.10
#